data_AF-A0A2R5L6S9-F1
#
_entry.id   AF-A0A2R5L6S9-F1
#
_cell.length_a   1.000
_cell.length_b   1.000
_cell.length_c   1.000
_cell.angle_alpha   90.00
_cell.angle_beta   90.00
_cell.angle_gamma   90.00
#
_symmetry.space_group_name_H-M   'P 1'
#
loop_
_entity.id
_entity.type
_entity.pdbx_description
1 polymer ?
#
loop_
_entity_poly.entity_id
_entity_poly.type
_entity_poly.pdbx_seq_one_letter_code
_entity_poly.pdbx_strand_id
1 'polypeptide(L)'
;RRFYEHFPFEFLLALCDMCKYVRNCSDLTTVTHYIQDMGDAFTYIHTRNSMGLSATEDVFRPGTQLILSILEIWEHFSKCDKSERLNPLVEGIIQVCEHWLPVCAGSQDLWIRTLDVALEYSKQGTSDGVLKWVSLWLKSDNFAHALVSDCKRLNRIVDMARDVLCCGGGCASEKDASIIDVLHVLLNQAVEETLNEELKPKYQKAMRSLKKKSLTDKQRALATTVLLQELLLKKAKPHLFGMYVNTCVNVEQAI
;
A
#
# COMPACT_ATOMS: atom_id res chain seq x y z
N ARG A 1 0.95 -27.19 14.78
CA ARG A 1 0.00 -26.17 15.31
C ARG A 1 0.82 -25.18 16.07
N ARG A 2 0.78 -23.90 15.68
CA ARG A 2 1.61 -22.85 16.29
C ARG A 2 0.97 -22.35 17.59
N PHE A 3 1.78 -21.87 18.54
CA PHE A 3 1.31 -21.47 19.89
C PHE A 3 0.22 -20.39 19.84
N TYR A 4 0.30 -19.44 18.89
CA TYR A 4 -0.70 -18.40 18.70
C TYR A 4 -2.09 -18.91 18.28
N GLU A 5 -2.22 -20.15 17.79
CA GLU A 5 -3.53 -20.71 17.42
C GLU A 5 -4.40 -21.00 18.66
N HIS A 6 -3.79 -21.14 19.84
CA HIS A 6 -4.47 -21.40 21.11
C HIS A 6 -4.68 -20.14 21.94
N PHE A 7 -3.66 -19.26 22.00
CA PHE A 7 -3.65 -18.02 22.80
C PHE A 7 -3.11 -16.85 21.97
N PRO A 8 -3.84 -16.40 20.93
CA PRO A 8 -3.31 -15.43 19.97
C PRO A 8 -3.04 -14.06 20.59
N PHE A 9 -3.90 -13.60 21.50
CA PHE A 9 -3.76 -12.29 22.14
C PHE A 9 -2.62 -12.28 23.14
N GLU A 10 -2.52 -13.28 24.00
CA GLU A 10 -1.44 -13.43 24.98
C GLU A 10 -0.08 -13.55 24.29
N PHE A 11 -0.03 -14.30 23.19
CA PHE A 11 1.17 -14.38 22.36
C PHE A 11 1.53 -13.02 21.76
N LEU A 12 0.56 -12.28 21.21
CA LEU A 12 0.81 -10.96 20.65
C LEU A 12 1.24 -9.93 21.71
N LEU A 13 0.65 -9.98 22.91
CA LEU A 13 1.07 -9.14 24.04
C LEU A 13 2.50 -9.48 24.46
N ALA A 14 2.85 -10.76 24.55
CA ALA A 14 4.22 -11.18 24.83
C ALA A 14 5.21 -10.69 23.76
N LEU A 15 4.82 -10.74 22.48
CA LEU A 15 5.64 -10.18 21.39
C LEU A 15 5.80 -8.66 21.55
N CYS A 16 4.74 -7.91 21.83
CA CYS A 16 4.82 -6.48 22.09
C CYS A 16 5.78 -6.16 23.24
N ASP A 17 5.68 -6.90 24.35
CA ASP A 17 6.55 -6.74 25.52
C ASP A 17 8.02 -7.09 25.23
N MET A 18 8.24 -8.06 24.34
CA MET A 18 9.59 -8.47 23.93
C MET A 18 10.28 -7.45 23.01
N CYS A 19 9.55 -6.50 22.42
CA CYS A 19 10.10 -5.53 21.47
C CYS A 19 11.32 -4.77 22.02
N LYS A 20 11.29 -4.41 23.32
CA LYS A 20 12.39 -3.71 24.01
C LYS A 20 13.70 -4.51 24.05
N TYR A 21 13.63 -5.84 24.05
CA TYR A 21 14.80 -6.71 24.05
C TYR A 21 15.29 -6.97 22.62
N VAL A 22 14.36 -7.20 21.71
CA VAL A 22 14.67 -7.46 20.29
C VAL A 22 15.33 -6.25 19.63
N ARG A 23 14.99 -5.03 20.07
CA ARG A 23 15.67 -3.79 19.63
C ARG A 23 17.20 -3.83 19.72
N ASN A 24 17.74 -4.56 20.70
CA ASN A 24 19.18 -4.67 20.92
C ASN A 24 19.77 -5.97 20.35
N CYS A 25 18.98 -6.76 19.64
CA CYS A 25 19.44 -8.00 19.02
C CYS A 25 20.29 -7.67 17.78
N SER A 26 21.50 -8.22 17.73
CA SER A 26 22.41 -8.07 16.59
C SER A 26 22.18 -9.12 15.49
N ASP A 27 21.29 -10.08 15.70
CA ASP A 27 21.03 -11.16 14.75
C ASP A 27 19.80 -10.85 13.89
N LEU A 28 20.03 -10.53 12.61
CA LEU A 28 18.98 -10.20 11.66
C LEU A 28 17.95 -11.32 11.50
N THR A 29 18.38 -12.58 11.58
CA THR A 29 17.47 -13.73 11.43
C THR A 29 16.49 -13.82 12.58
N THR A 30 16.96 -13.72 13.83
CA THR A 30 16.11 -13.69 15.02
C THR A 30 15.12 -12.53 14.98
N VAL A 31 15.59 -11.33 14.63
CA VAL A 31 14.73 -10.15 14.49
C VAL A 31 13.67 -10.34 13.40
N THR A 32 14.07 -10.89 12.25
CA THR A 32 13.14 -11.16 11.14
C THR A 32 12.03 -12.10 11.57
N HIS A 33 12.37 -13.23 12.21
CA HIS A 33 11.37 -14.18 12.71
C HIS A 33 10.44 -13.55 13.74
N TYR A 34 10.97 -12.71 14.65
CA TYR A 34 10.16 -12.00 15.62
C TYR A 34 9.11 -11.08 14.97
N ILE A 35 9.52 -10.30 13.96
CA ILE A 35 8.58 -9.42 13.24
C ILE A 35 7.56 -10.23 12.43
N GLN A 36 7.98 -11.35 11.83
CA GLN A 36 7.08 -12.25 11.11
C GLN A 36 6.06 -12.91 12.05
N ASP A 37 6.48 -13.40 13.22
CA ASP A 37 5.59 -13.97 14.23
C ASP A 37 4.56 -12.94 14.71
N MET A 38 4.96 -11.67 14.82
CA MET A 38 4.06 -10.57 15.15
C MET A 38 3.05 -10.32 14.03
N GLY A 39 3.50 -10.24 12.78
CA GLY A 39 2.63 -10.11 11.61
C GLY A 39 1.63 -11.27 11.49
N ASP A 40 2.08 -12.50 11.72
CA ASP A 40 1.25 -13.70 11.70
C ASP A 40 0.19 -13.68 12.80
N ALA A 41 0.55 -13.26 14.02
CA ALA A 41 -0.38 -13.11 15.13
C ALA A 41 -1.45 -12.04 14.84
N PHE A 42 -1.06 -10.86 14.32
CA PHE A 42 -2.01 -9.83 13.92
C PHE A 42 -2.98 -10.33 12.83
N THR A 43 -2.45 -10.94 11.77
CA THR A 43 -3.27 -11.48 10.68
C THR A 43 -4.23 -12.54 11.19
N TYR A 44 -3.77 -13.46 12.04
CA TYR A 44 -4.62 -14.51 12.60
C TYR A 44 -5.77 -13.95 13.45
N ILE A 45 -5.49 -12.99 14.35
CA ILE A 45 -6.50 -12.31 15.17
C ILE A 45 -7.52 -11.60 14.28
N HIS A 46 -7.03 -10.81 13.30
CA HIS A 46 -7.89 -10.08 12.39
C HIS A 46 -8.80 -11.01 11.58
N THR A 47 -8.26 -12.11 11.05
CA THR A 47 -9.05 -13.12 10.33
C THR A 47 -10.12 -13.74 11.22
N ARG A 48 -9.78 -14.15 12.46
CA ARG A 48 -10.78 -14.70 13.39
C ARG A 48 -11.90 -13.72 13.73
N ASN A 49 -11.55 -12.45 13.94
CA ASN A 49 -12.53 -11.39 14.19
C ASN A 49 -13.45 -11.20 12.97
N SER A 50 -12.89 -11.15 11.76
CA SER A 50 -13.67 -11.01 10.52
C SER A 50 -14.63 -12.17 10.25
N MET A 51 -14.30 -13.37 10.73
CA MET A 51 -15.14 -14.57 10.63
C MET A 51 -16.15 -14.72 11.78
N GLY A 52 -16.19 -13.78 12.74
CA GLY A 52 -17.05 -13.90 13.93
C GLY A 52 -16.65 -15.04 14.87
N LEU A 53 -15.42 -15.55 14.75
CA LEU A 53 -14.89 -16.68 15.54
C LEU A 53 -14.14 -16.23 16.81
N SER A 54 -14.26 -14.95 17.15
CA SER A 54 -13.66 -14.34 18.33
C SER A 54 -14.73 -13.67 19.18
N ALA A 55 -14.62 -13.85 20.50
CA ALA A 55 -15.53 -13.26 21.48
C ALA A 55 -15.11 -11.84 21.91
N THR A 56 -13.96 -11.36 21.45
CA THR A 56 -13.45 -10.02 21.79
C THR A 56 -13.88 -9.01 20.73
N GLU A 57 -14.65 -8.00 21.14
CA GLU A 57 -15.03 -6.87 20.27
C GLU A 57 -13.84 -5.94 19.98
N ASP A 58 -12.79 -5.99 20.81
CA ASP A 58 -11.60 -5.17 20.65
C ASP A 58 -10.61 -5.80 19.64
N VAL A 59 -10.54 -5.19 18.46
CA VAL A 59 -9.47 -5.47 17.50
C VAL A 59 -8.19 -4.84 18.01
N PHE A 60 -7.27 -5.64 18.53
CA PHE A 60 -5.93 -5.18 18.88
C PHE A 60 -5.21 -4.66 17.64
N ARG A 61 -4.63 -3.46 17.72
CA ARG A 61 -3.94 -2.79 16.61
C ARG A 61 -2.53 -2.36 17.02
N PRO A 62 -1.56 -2.36 16.09
CA PRO A 62 -0.25 -1.78 16.34
C PRO A 62 -0.38 -0.31 16.74
N GLY A 63 0.28 0.08 17.83
CA GLY A 63 0.40 1.48 18.23
C GLY A 63 1.61 2.15 17.57
N THR A 64 1.62 3.48 17.49
CA THR A 64 2.73 4.28 16.92
C THR A 64 4.09 3.93 17.53
N GLN A 65 4.15 3.70 18.84
CA GLN A 65 5.40 3.36 19.54
C GLN A 65 5.98 2.00 19.11
N LEU A 66 5.10 1.02 18.85
CA LEU A 66 5.50 -0.29 18.35
C LEU A 66 6.11 -0.15 16.95
N ILE A 67 5.42 0.55 16.06
CA ILE A 67 5.92 0.79 14.69
C ILE A 67 7.23 1.56 14.69
N LEU A 68 7.36 2.58 15.54
CA LEU A 68 8.63 3.30 15.70
C LEU A 68 9.76 2.36 16.11
N SER A 69 9.52 1.49 17.09
CA SER A 69 10.53 0.52 17.55
C SER A 69 10.93 -0.46 16.45
N ILE A 70 9.97 -0.90 15.64
CA ILE A 70 10.21 -1.76 14.48
C ILE A 70 11.03 -1.04 13.40
N LEU A 71 10.77 0.24 13.15
CA LEU A 71 11.57 1.03 12.21
C LEU A 71 13.00 1.26 12.71
N GLU A 72 13.19 1.54 13.99
CA GLU A 72 14.53 1.69 14.58
C GLU A 72 15.37 0.40 14.42
N ILE A 73 14.72 -0.76 14.54
CA ILE A 73 15.32 -2.06 14.24
C ILE A 73 15.73 -2.15 12.76
N TRP A 74 14.83 -1.81 11.84
CA TRP A 74 15.14 -1.81 10.40
C TRP A 74 16.31 -0.87 10.07
N GLU A 75 16.33 0.33 10.65
CA GLU A 75 17.40 1.32 10.46
C GLU A 75 18.76 0.86 10.97
N HIS A 76 18.77 0.05 12.02
CA HIS A 76 20.00 -0.54 12.52
C HIS A 76 20.59 -1.51 11.48
N PHE A 77 19.77 -2.43 10.98
CA PHE A 77 20.21 -3.42 10.00
C PHE A 77 20.44 -2.82 8.61
N SER A 78 19.70 -1.79 8.20
CA SER A 78 19.89 -1.15 6.89
C SER A 78 21.25 -0.46 6.73
N LYS A 79 21.92 -0.13 7.84
CA LYS A 79 23.29 0.40 7.85
C LYS A 79 24.36 -0.70 7.77
N CYS A 80 24.03 -1.93 8.13
CA CYS A 80 24.98 -3.02 8.35
C CYS A 80 24.88 -4.13 7.29
N ASP A 81 23.70 -4.31 6.69
CA ASP A 81 23.39 -5.41 5.79
C ASP A 81 23.07 -4.95 4.35
N LYS A 82 23.14 -5.91 3.41
CA LYS A 82 22.74 -5.69 2.02
C LYS A 82 21.22 -5.71 1.89
N SER A 83 20.69 -4.87 1.00
CA SER A 83 19.25 -4.77 0.68
C SER A 83 18.55 -6.12 0.51
N GLU A 84 19.17 -7.09 -0.18
CA GLU A 84 18.57 -8.41 -0.42
C GLU A 84 18.24 -9.19 0.87
N ARG A 85 19.09 -9.05 1.90
CA ARG A 85 18.91 -9.71 3.21
C ARG A 85 17.85 -9.05 4.07
N LEU A 86 17.53 -7.79 3.79
CA LEU A 86 16.53 -7.01 4.53
C LEU A 86 15.11 -7.24 4.02
N ASN A 87 14.96 -7.79 2.81
CA ASN A 87 13.63 -8.04 2.23
C ASN A 87 12.71 -8.84 3.15
N PRO A 88 13.12 -9.99 3.73
CA PRO A 88 12.23 -10.76 4.62
C PRO A 88 11.81 -9.98 5.87
N LEU A 89 12.68 -9.11 6.39
CA LEU A 89 12.35 -8.22 7.50
C LEU A 89 11.29 -7.21 7.05
N VAL A 90 11.47 -6.56 5.90
CA VAL A 90 10.51 -5.59 5.35
C VAL A 90 9.16 -6.25 5.04
N GLU A 91 9.14 -7.48 4.53
CA GLU A 91 7.92 -8.25 4.31
C GLU A 91 7.13 -8.42 5.62
N GLY A 92 7.82 -8.75 6.72
CA GLY A 92 7.22 -8.80 8.06
C GLY A 92 6.72 -7.44 8.55
N ILE A 93 7.47 -6.36 8.31
CA ILE A 93 7.06 -4.99 8.67
C ILE A 93 5.77 -4.61 7.95
N ILE A 94 5.68 -4.88 6.65
CA ILE A 94 4.48 -4.62 5.84
C ILE A 94 3.29 -5.40 6.43
N GLN A 95 3.48 -6.68 6.76
CA GLN A 95 2.44 -7.51 7.35
C GLN A 95 1.91 -6.96 8.68
N VAL A 96 2.79 -6.44 9.55
CA VAL A 96 2.36 -5.74 10.78
C VAL A 96 1.62 -4.44 10.44
N CYS A 97 2.13 -3.66 9.49
CA CYS A 97 1.59 -2.35 9.13
C CYS A 97 0.21 -2.43 8.47
N GLU A 98 -0.14 -3.52 7.79
CA GLU A 98 -1.50 -3.74 7.28
C GLU A 98 -2.60 -3.59 8.35
N HIS A 99 -2.26 -3.81 9.62
CA HIS A 99 -3.17 -3.72 10.76
C HIS A 99 -3.10 -2.37 11.48
N TRP A 100 -2.17 -1.48 11.08
CA TRP A 100 -1.97 -0.17 11.67
C TRP A 100 -2.86 0.89 10.99
N LEU A 101 -3.85 1.41 11.73
CA LEU A 101 -4.74 2.45 11.22
C LEU A 101 -4.25 3.88 11.51
N PRO A 102 -4.64 4.86 10.68
CA PRO A 102 -4.08 6.22 10.70
C PRO A 102 -4.62 7.15 11.81
N VAL A 103 -5.53 6.67 12.66
CA VAL A 103 -6.33 7.51 13.58
C VAL A 103 -5.51 8.04 14.78
N CYS A 104 -4.22 7.69 14.88
CA CYS A 104 -3.35 8.20 15.94
C CYS A 104 -2.70 9.52 15.49
N ALA A 105 -3.13 10.65 16.06
CA ALA A 105 -2.50 11.96 15.83
C ALA A 105 -0.97 11.88 16.08
N GLY A 106 -0.17 12.45 15.16
CA GLY A 106 1.30 12.37 15.18
C GLY A 106 1.91 11.19 14.41
N SER A 107 1.10 10.40 13.70
CA SER A 107 1.56 9.24 12.93
C SER A 107 1.93 9.51 11.47
N GLN A 108 1.57 10.67 10.88
CA GLN A 108 1.73 10.90 9.43
C GLN A 108 3.19 10.77 8.96
N ASP A 109 4.14 11.42 9.64
CA ASP A 109 5.56 11.34 9.24
C ASP A 109 6.11 9.93 9.41
N LEU A 110 5.74 9.25 10.50
CA LEU A 110 6.12 7.87 10.74
C LEU A 110 5.53 6.94 9.67
N TRP A 111 4.27 7.17 9.30
CA TRP A 111 3.57 6.41 8.28
C TRP A 111 4.21 6.60 6.91
N ILE A 112 4.50 7.85 6.51
CA ILE A 112 5.24 8.16 5.27
C ILE A 112 6.59 7.46 5.25
N ARG A 113 7.33 7.55 6.35
CA ARG A 113 8.66 6.95 6.46
C ARG A 113 8.60 5.43 6.34
N THR A 114 7.64 4.78 6.99
CA THR A 114 7.41 3.34 6.87
C THR A 114 6.95 2.95 5.46
N LEU A 115 6.10 3.75 4.83
CA LEU A 115 5.68 3.54 3.44
C LEU A 115 6.88 3.64 2.49
N ASP A 116 7.77 4.63 2.68
CA ASP A 116 8.95 4.79 1.82
C ASP A 116 9.87 3.57 1.90
N VAL A 117 10.03 2.98 3.10
CA VAL A 117 10.73 1.69 3.29
C VAL A 117 10.01 0.57 2.54
N ALA A 118 8.69 0.45 2.70
CA ALA A 118 7.92 -0.57 2.02
C ALA A 118 8.04 -0.45 0.50
N LEU A 119 7.89 0.75 -0.07
CA LEU A 119 7.99 1.01 -1.51
C LEU A 119 9.39 0.75 -2.08
N GLU A 120 10.44 0.84 -1.26
CA GLU A 120 11.82 0.63 -1.72
C GLU A 120 12.25 -0.84 -1.69
N TYR A 121 11.79 -1.60 -0.71
CA TYR A 121 12.25 -2.97 -0.45
C TYR A 121 11.17 -4.04 -0.66
N SER A 122 9.93 -3.65 -0.99
CA SER A 122 8.88 -4.62 -1.31
C SER A 122 9.23 -5.43 -2.56
N LYS A 123 8.95 -6.73 -2.49
CA LYS A 123 8.90 -7.59 -3.68
C LYS A 123 7.48 -7.67 -4.23
N GLN A 124 7.35 -8.21 -5.43
CA GLN A 124 6.08 -8.42 -6.10
C GLN A 124 5.04 -9.17 -5.24
N GLY A 125 5.47 -10.08 -4.36
CA GLY A 125 4.59 -10.81 -3.44
C GLY A 125 3.98 -9.97 -2.31
N THR A 126 4.51 -8.78 -2.04
CA THR A 126 4.05 -7.87 -0.96
C THR A 126 3.36 -6.61 -1.46
N SER A 127 3.39 -6.36 -2.77
CA SER A 127 2.79 -5.17 -3.40
C SER A 127 1.29 -5.02 -3.06
N ASP A 128 0.56 -6.14 -3.02
CA ASP A 128 -0.86 -6.14 -2.64
C ASP A 128 -1.09 -5.60 -1.22
N GLY A 129 -0.25 -6.01 -0.27
CA GLY A 129 -0.31 -5.59 1.12
C GLY A 129 -0.02 -4.10 1.29
N VAL A 130 0.99 -3.59 0.57
CA VAL A 130 1.32 -2.17 0.55
C VAL A 130 0.18 -1.34 -0.03
N LEU A 131 -0.40 -1.75 -1.17
CA LEU A 131 -1.51 -1.02 -1.80
C LEU A 131 -2.78 -1.05 -0.94
N LYS A 132 -3.06 -2.18 -0.28
CA LYS A 132 -4.14 -2.28 0.70
C LYS A 132 -3.92 -1.31 1.86
N TRP A 133 -2.70 -1.24 2.40
CA TRP A 133 -2.36 -0.33 3.49
C TRP A 133 -2.48 1.14 3.07
N VAL A 134 -2.01 1.50 1.87
CA VAL A 134 -2.23 2.83 1.27
C VAL A 134 -3.73 3.14 1.14
N SER A 135 -4.55 2.16 0.72
CA SER A 135 -6.01 2.34 0.62
C SER A 135 -6.66 2.65 1.96
N LEU A 136 -6.22 2.01 3.04
CA LEU A 136 -6.70 2.28 4.40
C LEU A 136 -6.32 3.69 4.84
N TRP A 137 -5.14 4.15 4.43
CA TRP A 137 -4.70 5.50 4.75
C TRP A 137 -5.50 6.57 4.02
N LEU A 138 -5.72 6.39 2.72
CA LEU A 138 -6.50 7.31 1.88
C LEU A 138 -7.98 7.39 2.31
N LYS A 139 -8.51 6.36 2.96
CA LYS A 139 -9.87 6.36 3.55
C LYS A 139 -9.96 7.13 4.87
N SER A 140 -8.82 7.44 5.50
CA SER A 140 -8.74 8.23 6.72
C SER A 140 -8.32 9.66 6.34
N ASP A 141 -8.93 10.68 6.95
CA ASP A 141 -8.94 12.09 6.51
C ASP A 141 -7.69 12.62 5.75
N ASN A 142 -7.90 13.19 4.56
CA ASN A 142 -7.04 14.10 3.78
C ASN A 142 -5.52 13.87 3.73
N PHE A 143 -5.04 12.63 3.85
CA PHE A 143 -3.60 12.32 3.70
C PHE A 143 -3.12 12.19 2.25
N ALA A 144 -4.02 12.26 1.26
CA ALA A 144 -3.67 12.15 -0.17
C ALA A 144 -2.62 13.19 -0.60
N HIS A 145 -2.65 14.39 -0.03
CA HIS A 145 -1.67 15.45 -0.29
C HIS A 145 -0.22 14.99 0.00
N ALA A 146 0.01 14.26 1.08
CA ALA A 146 1.33 13.79 1.46
C ALA A 146 1.90 12.74 0.49
N LEU A 147 1.01 12.00 -0.19
CA LEU A 147 1.40 11.04 -1.22
C LEU A 147 1.67 11.72 -2.57
N VAL A 148 0.92 12.77 -2.89
CA VAL A 148 1.01 13.48 -4.18
C VAL A 148 2.14 14.50 -4.22
N SER A 149 2.43 15.17 -3.09
CA SER A 149 3.47 16.19 -2.99
C SER A 149 4.88 15.68 -3.30
N ASP A 150 5.14 14.38 -3.10
CA ASP A 150 6.39 13.72 -3.48
C ASP A 150 6.22 12.91 -4.77
N CYS A 151 6.69 13.45 -5.89
CA CYS A 151 6.61 12.82 -7.19
C CYS A 151 7.31 11.44 -7.26
N LYS A 152 8.37 11.21 -6.46
CA LYS A 152 9.06 9.91 -6.46
C LYS A 152 8.21 8.86 -5.77
N ARG A 153 7.61 9.21 -4.63
CA ARG A 153 6.68 8.33 -3.90
C ARG A 153 5.46 8.00 -4.74
N LEU A 154 4.82 9.02 -5.32
CA LEU A 154 3.67 8.83 -6.19
C LEU A 154 4.01 7.91 -7.38
N ASN A 155 5.16 8.11 -8.02
CA ASN A 155 5.59 7.24 -9.12
C ASN A 155 5.79 5.79 -8.68
N ARG A 156 6.42 5.54 -7.52
CA ARG A 156 6.61 4.19 -6.96
C ARG A 156 5.27 3.50 -6.69
N ILE A 157 4.30 4.21 -6.11
CA ILE A 157 2.94 3.66 -5.88
C ILE A 157 2.26 3.30 -7.21
N VAL A 158 2.37 4.17 -8.22
CA VAL A 158 1.77 3.96 -9.54
C VAL A 158 2.42 2.80 -10.29
N ASP A 159 3.76 2.69 -10.26
CA ASP A 159 4.48 1.57 -10.86
C ASP A 159 4.11 0.25 -10.18
N MET A 160 4.05 0.23 -8.83
CA MET A 160 3.61 -0.94 -8.07
C MET A 160 2.17 -1.36 -8.43
N ALA A 161 1.24 -0.41 -8.50
CA ALA A 161 -0.14 -0.67 -8.90
C ALA A 161 -0.22 -1.24 -10.33
N ARG A 162 0.55 -0.67 -11.27
CA ARG A 162 0.62 -1.17 -12.64
C ARG A 162 1.14 -2.60 -12.67
N ASP A 163 2.21 -2.91 -11.95
CA ASP A 163 2.84 -4.22 -11.98
C ASP A 163 1.90 -5.30 -11.39
N VAL A 164 1.16 -5.00 -10.33
CA VAL A 164 0.12 -5.88 -9.78
C VAL A 164 -0.99 -6.13 -10.82
N LEU A 165 -1.50 -5.08 -11.48
CA LEU A 165 -2.53 -5.20 -12.50
C LEU A 165 -2.05 -6.01 -13.72
N CYS A 166 -0.80 -5.84 -14.15
CA CYS A 166 -0.23 -6.55 -15.29
C CYS A 166 0.02 -8.04 -15.01
N CYS A 167 0.42 -8.39 -13.78
CA CYS A 167 0.79 -9.76 -13.41
C CYS A 167 -0.36 -10.57 -12.78
N GLY A 168 -1.46 -9.93 -12.40
CA GLY A 168 -2.66 -10.62 -11.91
C GLY A 168 -3.40 -11.39 -13.01
N GLY A 169 -3.52 -12.72 -12.84
CA GLY A 169 -4.44 -13.55 -13.62
C GLY A 169 -5.88 -13.07 -13.48
N GLY A 170 -6.72 -13.28 -14.50
CA GLY A 170 -8.03 -12.61 -14.70
C GLY A 170 -9.16 -12.91 -13.70
N CYS A 171 -8.87 -13.23 -12.44
CA CYS A 171 -9.83 -13.65 -11.41
C CYS A 171 -9.68 -12.91 -10.06
N ALA A 172 -9.38 -11.61 -10.05
CA ALA A 172 -9.24 -10.85 -8.81
C ALA A 172 -10.01 -9.50 -8.82
N SER A 173 -11.33 -9.55 -9.02
CA SER A 173 -12.20 -8.37 -9.09
C SER A 173 -12.14 -7.46 -7.85
N GLU A 174 -12.00 -8.02 -6.64
CA GLU A 174 -11.90 -7.22 -5.40
C GLU A 174 -10.54 -6.54 -5.21
N LYS A 175 -9.46 -7.17 -5.70
CA LYS A 175 -8.11 -6.58 -5.67
C LYS A 175 -8.03 -5.38 -6.60
N ASP A 176 -8.56 -5.54 -7.81
CA ASP A 176 -8.62 -4.48 -8.81
C ASP A 176 -9.43 -3.29 -8.28
N ALA A 177 -10.54 -3.52 -7.57
CA ALA A 177 -11.35 -2.44 -6.98
C ALA A 177 -10.58 -1.60 -5.96
N SER A 178 -9.83 -2.23 -5.04
CA SER A 178 -9.04 -1.51 -4.03
C SER A 178 -7.91 -0.68 -4.67
N ILE A 179 -7.27 -1.22 -5.70
CA ILE A 179 -6.22 -0.53 -6.46
C ILE A 179 -6.82 0.64 -7.25
N ILE A 180 -7.99 0.45 -7.86
CA ILE A 180 -8.74 1.51 -8.57
C ILE A 180 -9.08 2.65 -7.62
N ASP A 181 -9.56 2.35 -6.42
CA ASP A 181 -9.88 3.35 -5.41
C ASP A 181 -8.65 4.19 -5.03
N VAL A 182 -7.51 3.54 -4.77
CA VAL A 182 -6.23 4.22 -4.49
C VAL A 182 -5.84 5.13 -5.65
N LEU A 183 -5.82 4.61 -6.87
CA LEU A 183 -5.41 5.36 -8.06
C LEU A 183 -6.36 6.53 -8.36
N HIS A 184 -7.66 6.36 -8.13
CA HIS A 184 -8.64 7.43 -8.33
C HIS A 184 -8.45 8.57 -7.32
N VAL A 185 -8.28 8.26 -6.03
CA VAL A 185 -8.06 9.29 -4.99
C VAL A 185 -6.77 10.05 -5.28
N LEU A 186 -5.68 9.34 -5.60
CA LEU A 186 -4.41 9.96 -5.95
C LEU A 186 -4.50 10.82 -7.22
N LEU A 187 -5.19 10.35 -8.26
CA LEU A 187 -5.37 11.13 -9.49
C LEU A 187 -6.20 12.41 -9.25
N ASN A 188 -7.29 12.33 -8.50
CA ASN A 188 -8.09 13.50 -8.14
C ASN A 188 -7.22 14.54 -7.43
N GLN A 189 -6.48 14.12 -6.39
CA GLN A 189 -5.63 14.99 -5.62
C GLN A 189 -4.50 15.59 -6.47
N ALA A 190 -3.85 14.77 -7.31
CA ALA A 190 -2.78 15.22 -8.20
C ALA A 190 -3.26 16.27 -9.22
N VAL A 191 -4.46 16.11 -9.78
CA VAL A 191 -5.06 17.08 -10.70
C VAL A 191 -5.31 18.43 -10.03
N GLU A 192 -5.78 18.43 -8.79
CA GLU A 192 -6.04 19.67 -8.04
C GLU A 192 -4.74 20.40 -7.66
N GLU A 193 -3.69 19.66 -7.30
CA GLU A 193 -2.42 20.24 -6.81
C GLU A 193 -1.39 20.59 -7.88
N THR A 194 -1.27 19.80 -8.94
CA THR A 194 -0.09 19.87 -9.84
C THR A 194 -0.34 20.62 -11.14
N LEU A 195 -1.59 20.92 -11.48
CA LEU A 195 -1.93 21.48 -12.79
C LEU A 195 -2.17 22.99 -12.70
N ASN A 196 -1.51 23.73 -13.60
CA ASN A 196 -1.91 25.09 -13.94
C ASN A 196 -3.39 25.11 -14.39
N GLU A 197 -4.11 26.20 -14.11
CA GLU A 197 -5.53 26.37 -14.43
C GLU A 197 -5.89 26.06 -15.90
N GLU A 198 -4.95 26.24 -16.83
CA GLU A 198 -5.15 25.92 -18.25
C GLU A 198 -5.14 24.42 -18.58
N LEU A 199 -4.51 23.59 -17.73
CA LEU A 199 -4.36 22.14 -17.95
C LEU A 199 -5.43 21.33 -17.23
N LYS A 200 -5.97 21.84 -16.11
CA LYS A 200 -7.03 21.18 -15.32
C LYS A 200 -8.22 20.70 -16.17
N PRO A 201 -8.80 21.50 -17.10
CA PRO A 201 -9.96 21.05 -17.88
C PRO A 201 -9.67 19.84 -18.78
N LYS A 202 -8.43 19.72 -19.29
CA LYS A 202 -8.02 18.62 -20.17
C LYS A 202 -7.94 17.30 -19.41
N TYR A 203 -7.35 17.32 -18.22
CA TYR A 203 -7.24 16.14 -17.36
C TYR A 203 -8.59 15.77 -16.73
N GLN A 204 -9.42 16.74 -16.34
CA GLN A 204 -10.79 16.47 -15.92
C GLN A 204 -11.62 15.80 -17.03
N LYS A 205 -11.45 16.21 -18.30
CA LYS A 205 -12.08 15.54 -19.44
C LYS A 205 -11.58 14.10 -19.63
N ALA A 206 -10.28 13.86 -19.46
CA ALA A 206 -9.70 12.52 -19.49
C ALA A 206 -10.26 11.63 -18.36
N MET A 207 -10.39 12.17 -17.15
CA MET A 207 -10.99 11.48 -16.00
C MET A 207 -12.47 11.11 -16.22
N ARG A 208 -13.25 11.98 -16.88
CA ARG A 208 -14.63 11.62 -17.29
C ARG A 208 -14.65 10.46 -18.27
N SER A 209 -13.61 10.30 -19.09
CA SER A 209 -13.50 9.19 -20.06
C SER A 209 -13.21 7.85 -19.38
N LEU A 210 -12.58 7.84 -18.21
CA LEU A 210 -12.40 6.64 -17.38
C LEU A 210 -13.73 6.07 -16.86
N LYS A 211 -14.75 6.92 -16.70
CA LYS A 211 -16.09 6.53 -16.20
C LYS A 211 -16.98 5.89 -17.28
N LYS A 212 -16.49 5.73 -18.51
CA LYS A 212 -17.27 5.10 -19.58
C LYS A 212 -17.49 3.61 -19.27
N LYS A 213 -18.71 3.12 -19.52
CA LYS A 213 -19.09 1.70 -19.33
C LYS A 213 -18.35 0.73 -20.27
N SER A 214 -17.72 1.24 -21.33
CA SER A 214 -16.95 0.47 -22.33
C SER A 214 -15.54 0.10 -21.88
N LEU A 215 -15.24 0.19 -20.58
CA LEU A 215 -13.94 -0.18 -20.02
C LEU A 215 -14.21 -1.13 -18.86
N THR A 216 -13.59 -2.30 -18.90
CA THR A 216 -13.47 -3.19 -17.75
C THR A 216 -12.73 -2.51 -16.60
N ASP A 217 -12.91 -3.00 -15.37
CA ASP A 217 -12.26 -2.43 -14.18
C ASP A 217 -10.73 -2.46 -14.32
N LYS A 218 -10.16 -3.56 -14.81
CA LYS A 218 -8.73 -3.70 -15.09
C LYS A 218 -8.22 -2.70 -16.14
N GLN A 219 -8.93 -2.53 -17.26
CA GLN A 219 -8.56 -1.53 -18.27
C GLN A 219 -8.66 -0.12 -17.71
N ARG A 220 -9.67 0.17 -16.88
CA ARG A 220 -9.82 1.46 -16.21
C ARG A 220 -8.65 1.73 -15.28
N ALA A 221 -8.26 0.76 -14.46
CA ALA A 221 -7.14 0.86 -13.55
C ALA A 221 -5.82 1.16 -14.29
N LEU A 222 -5.54 0.41 -15.37
CA LEU A 222 -4.36 0.63 -16.22
C LEU A 222 -4.40 1.98 -16.95
N ALA A 223 -5.57 2.42 -17.42
CA ALA A 223 -5.72 3.75 -18.01
C ALA A 223 -5.46 4.86 -16.97
N THR A 224 -5.87 4.65 -15.72
CA THR A 224 -5.61 5.58 -14.61
C THR A 224 -4.12 5.67 -14.28
N THR A 225 -3.36 4.56 -14.29
CA THR A 225 -1.90 4.60 -14.08
C THR A 225 -1.20 5.38 -15.19
N VAL A 226 -1.58 5.16 -16.46
CA VAL A 226 -1.06 5.92 -17.61
C VAL A 226 -1.34 7.42 -17.46
N LEU A 227 -2.57 7.79 -17.07
CA LEU A 227 -2.95 9.19 -16.91
C LEU A 227 -2.17 9.88 -15.78
N LEU A 228 -1.97 9.18 -14.65
CA LEU A 228 -1.13 9.62 -13.53
C LEU A 228 0.34 9.81 -13.95
N GLN A 229 0.91 8.87 -14.71
CA GLN A 229 2.27 9.00 -15.23
C GLN A 229 2.43 10.19 -16.18
N GLU A 230 1.47 10.41 -17.09
CA GLU A 230 1.51 11.58 -17.97
C GLU A 230 1.34 12.91 -17.22
N LEU A 231 0.58 12.91 -16.12
CA LEU A 231 0.44 14.05 -15.21
C LEU A 231 1.74 14.33 -14.44
N LEU A 232 2.39 13.30 -13.89
CA LEU A 232 3.70 13.40 -13.22
C LEU A 232 4.79 13.97 -14.14
N LEU A 233 4.76 13.60 -15.42
CA LEU A 233 5.65 14.12 -16.45
C LEU A 233 5.28 15.54 -16.94
N LYS A 234 4.26 16.17 -16.35
CA LYS A 234 3.76 17.51 -16.70
C LYS A 234 3.45 17.67 -18.20
N LYS A 235 2.95 16.61 -18.85
CA LYS A 235 2.62 16.68 -20.27
C LYS A 235 1.45 17.64 -20.51
N ALA A 236 1.54 18.46 -21.55
CA ALA A 236 0.50 19.45 -21.86
C ALA A 236 -0.87 18.84 -22.27
N LYS A 237 -0.87 17.57 -22.69
CA LYS A 237 -2.04 16.76 -23.04
C LYS A 237 -1.76 15.28 -22.76
N PRO A 238 -2.75 14.51 -22.27
CA PRO A 238 -2.59 13.08 -22.00
C PRO A 238 -2.76 12.26 -23.29
N HIS A 239 -1.68 12.18 -24.07
CA HIS A 239 -1.67 11.56 -25.40
C HIS A 239 -1.64 10.03 -25.33
N LEU A 240 -0.81 9.45 -24.45
CA LEU A 240 -0.72 8.00 -24.29
C LEU A 240 -2.00 7.44 -23.68
N PHE A 241 -2.61 8.17 -22.74
CA PHE A 241 -3.94 7.84 -22.22
C PHE A 241 -4.98 7.77 -23.35
N GLY A 242 -5.02 8.79 -24.22
CA GLY A 242 -5.96 8.84 -25.33
C GLY A 242 -5.79 7.67 -26.30
N MET A 243 -4.54 7.31 -26.62
CA MET A 243 -4.24 6.13 -27.45
C MET A 243 -4.71 4.83 -26.77
N TYR A 244 -4.37 4.63 -25.50
CA TYR A 244 -4.72 3.42 -24.74
C TYR A 244 -6.23 3.20 -24.69
N VAL A 245 -7.00 4.22 -24.29
CA VAL A 245 -8.46 4.12 -24.20
C VAL A 245 -9.09 3.82 -25.56
N ASN A 246 -8.62 4.46 -26.63
CA ASN A 246 -9.12 4.19 -27.98
C ASN A 246 -8.81 2.76 -28.43
N THR A 247 -7.62 2.23 -28.14
CA THR A 247 -7.26 0.85 -28.46
C THR A 247 -8.14 -0.14 -27.69
N CYS A 248 -8.36 0.06 -26.38
CA CYS A 248 -9.22 -0.82 -25.60
C CYS A 248 -10.67 -0.84 -26.09
N VAL A 249 -11.24 0.33 -26.40
CA VAL A 249 -12.63 0.45 -26.88
C VAL A 249 -12.81 -0.16 -28.28
N ASN A 250 -11.82 0.00 -29.17
CA ASN A 250 -11.92 -0.55 -30.53
C ASN A 250 -11.78 -2.07 -30.58
N VAL A 251 -11.07 -2.69 -29.63
CA VAL A 251 -10.93 -4.15 -29.55
C VAL A 251 -12.25 -4.82 -29.12
N GLU A 252 -13.06 -4.17 -28.27
CA GLU A 252 -14.38 -4.68 -27.88
C GLU A 252 -15.47 -4.49 -28.94
N GLN A 253 -15.29 -3.59 -29.91
CA GLN A 253 -16.23 -3.41 -31.03
C GLN A 253 -15.97 -4.37 -32.20
N ALA A 254 -14.85 -5.11 -32.17
CA ALA A 254 -14.44 -6.05 -33.20
C ALA A 254 -14.72 -7.53 -32.83
N ILE A 255 -15.36 -7.76 -31.67
CA ILE A 255 -15.82 -9.06 -31.16
C ILE A 255 -17.35 -9.05 -31.17
#